data_AF-A0A2D4M591-F1
#
_entry.id   AF-A0A2D4M591-F1
#
_cell.length_a   1.000
_cell.length_b   1.000
_cell.length_c   1.000
_cell.angle_alpha   90.00
_cell.angle_beta   90.00
_cell.angle_gamma   90.00
#
_symmetry.space_group_name_H-M   'P 1'
#
loop_
_entity.id
_entity.type
_entity.pdbx_description
1 polymer ?
#
loop_
_entity_poly.entity_id
_entity_poly.type
_entity_poly.pdbx_seq_one_letter_code
_entity_poly.pdbx_strand_id
1 'polypeptide(L)'
;KINKDKTKMLTKNMLKEQKKELEETLGIQITNKIKYLGIFMTSRCGTLKEDNYFKLKQQIATDLLKWENLQLSLIGRISTIKMNVLPKILYLFQTIPIRLNKKFFDEL
;
A
#
# COMPACT_ATOMS: atom_id res chain seq x y z
N LYS A 1 -15.08 19.12 15.03
CA LYS A 1 -13.86 19.14 15.88
C LYS A 1 -12.92 18.01 15.43
N ILE A 2 -11.66 18.29 15.12
CA ILE A 2 -10.68 17.27 14.71
C ILE A 2 -10.19 16.49 15.94
N ASN A 3 -10.06 15.18 15.84
CA ASN A 3 -9.49 14.33 16.89
C ASN A 3 -7.97 14.27 16.71
N LYS A 4 -7.22 14.98 17.55
CA LYS A 4 -5.76 15.11 17.43
C LYS A 4 -5.01 13.81 17.73
N ASP A 5 -5.54 12.97 18.62
CA ASP A 5 -4.90 11.70 19.00
C ASP A 5 -4.92 10.66 17.86
N LYS A 6 -5.95 10.72 17.01
CA LYS A 6 -6.10 9.84 15.84
C LYS A 6 -5.52 10.44 14.56
N THR A 7 -5.37 11.75 14.50
CA THR A 7 -4.90 12.44 13.30
C THR A 7 -3.38 12.41 13.24
N LYS A 8 -2.85 12.08 12.06
CA LYS A 8 -1.41 12.12 11.79
C LYS A 8 -1.16 12.94 10.54
N MET A 9 -0.01 13.58 10.50
CA MET A 9 0.40 14.42 9.38
C MET A 9 1.63 13.85 8.67
N LEU A 10 1.63 13.92 7.34
CA LEU A 10 2.76 13.55 6.51
C LEU A 10 3.27 14.80 5.79
N THR A 11 4.49 15.22 6.11
CA THR A 11 5.13 16.38 5.47
C THR A 11 6.06 15.93 4.34
N LYS A 12 6.10 16.68 3.23
CA LYS A 12 7.07 16.51 2.14
C LYS A 12 7.93 17.76 1.99
N ASN A 13 9.21 17.56 1.68
CA ASN A 13 10.16 18.65 1.38
C ASN A 13 10.24 19.76 2.47
N MET A 14 10.07 19.39 3.74
CA MET A 14 10.22 20.32 4.87
C MET A 14 11.49 20.02 5.67
N LEU A 15 12.13 21.09 6.15
CA LEU A 15 13.27 21.00 7.07
C LEU A 15 12.83 20.48 8.44
N LYS A 16 13.78 19.97 9.24
CA LYS A 16 13.47 19.41 10.57
C LYS A 16 12.88 20.46 11.52
N GLU A 17 13.44 21.67 11.55
CA GLU A 17 12.96 22.77 12.38
C GLU A 17 11.51 23.14 12.05
N GLN A 18 11.19 23.27 10.76
CA GLN A 18 9.82 23.57 10.31
C GLN A 18 8.82 22.47 10.66
N LYS A 19 9.25 21.21 10.68
CA LYS A 19 8.38 20.10 11.13
C LYS A 19 8.10 20.20 12.63
N LYS A 20 9.13 20.50 13.43
CA LYS A 20 8.98 20.62 14.89
C LYS A 20 8.04 21.78 15.25
N GLU A 21 8.25 22.95 14.64
CA GLU A 21 7.39 24.11 14.81
C GLU A 21 5.93 23.81 14.43
N LEU A 22 5.72 23.09 13.32
CA LEU A 22 4.39 22.70 12.85
C LEU A 22 3.71 21.70 13.80
N GLU A 23 4.45 20.73 14.31
CA GLU A 23 3.96 19.74 15.28
C GLU A 23 3.55 20.41 16.59
N GLU A 24 4.35 21.36 17.09
CA GLU A 24 4.06 22.16 18.28
C GLU A 24 2.84 23.07 18.09
N THR A 25 2.75 23.76 16.94
CA THR A 25 1.66 24.70 16.64
C THR A 25 0.30 23.99 16.51
N LEU A 26 0.27 22.83 15.84
CA LEU A 26 -0.98 22.11 15.59
C LEU A 26 -1.32 21.10 16.68
N GLY A 27 -0.32 20.60 17.42
CA GLY A 27 -0.46 19.49 18.36
C GLY A 27 -0.88 18.18 17.65
N ILE A 28 -0.44 17.98 16.41
CA ILE A 28 -0.72 16.80 15.60
C ILE A 28 0.59 16.11 15.28
N GLN A 29 0.67 14.80 15.53
CA GLN A 29 1.88 14.02 15.30
C GLN A 29 2.27 14.02 13.81
N ILE A 30 3.51 14.41 13.52
CA ILE A 30 4.10 14.26 12.19
C ILE A 30 4.79 12.90 12.09
N THR A 31 4.48 12.15 11.04
CA THR A 31 5.10 10.85 10.77
C THR A 31 5.66 10.78 9.35
N ASN A 32 6.60 9.87 9.14
CA ASN A 32 7.19 9.63 7.82
C ASN A 32 6.38 8.65 6.96
N LYS A 33 5.37 8.00 7.54
CA LYS A 33 4.54 6.98 6.89
C LYS A 33 3.12 6.98 7.43
N ILE A 34 2.14 7.09 6.54
CA ILE A 34 0.71 7.05 6.86
C ILE A 34 0.03 6.00 5.99
N LYS A 35 -0.97 5.31 6.54
CA LYS A 35 -1.87 4.46 5.78
C LYS A 35 -3.16 5.22 5.49
N TYR A 36 -3.53 5.32 4.22
CA TYR A 36 -4.78 5.95 3.78
C TYR A 36 -5.45 5.05 2.75
N LEU A 37 -6.73 4.71 2.99
CA LEU A 37 -7.51 3.81 2.14
C LEU A 37 -6.76 2.52 1.75
N GLY A 38 -6.05 1.91 2.71
CA GLY A 38 -5.29 0.68 2.47
C GLY A 38 -3.87 0.90 1.94
N ILE A 39 -3.54 2.08 1.42
CA ILE A 39 -2.26 2.40 0.78
C ILE A 39 -1.32 3.08 1.77
N PHE A 40 -0.07 2.63 1.82
CA PHE A 40 0.99 3.30 2.56
C PHE A 40 1.57 4.44 1.72
N MET A 41 1.46 5.65 2.25
CA MET A 41 2.09 6.86 1.74
C MET A 41 3.29 7.20 2.62
N THR A 42 4.41 7.52 1.99
CA THR A 42 5.65 7.89 2.69
C THR A 42 6.11 9.28 2.26
N SER A 43 6.89 9.93 3.14
CA SER A 43 7.47 11.23 2.85
C SER A 43 8.46 11.15 1.68
N ARG A 44 9.16 10.01 1.55
CA ARG A 44 10.03 9.67 0.41
C ARG A 44 9.33 8.71 -0.55
N CYS A 45 9.11 9.13 -1.79
CA CYS A 45 8.43 8.32 -2.79
C CYS A 45 9.17 7.02 -3.17
N GLY A 46 10.48 6.91 -2.90
CA GLY A 46 11.29 5.75 -3.27
C GLY A 46 10.79 4.41 -2.68
N THR A 47 10.15 4.43 -1.50
CA THR A 47 9.67 3.21 -0.83
C THR A 47 8.23 2.86 -1.18
N LEU A 48 7.53 3.68 -1.98
CA LEU A 48 6.11 3.45 -2.30
C LEU A 48 5.86 2.10 -2.99
N LYS A 49 6.80 1.65 -3.84
CA LYS A 49 6.72 0.35 -4.52
C LYS A 49 6.81 -0.80 -3.52
N GLU A 50 7.82 -0.79 -2.66
CA GLU A 50 8.06 -1.82 -1.66
C GLU A 50 6.93 -1.88 -0.62
N ASP A 51 6.50 -0.71 -0.16
CA ASP A 51 5.50 -0.60 0.89
C ASP A 51 4.10 -1.04 0.50
N ASN A 52 3.80 -1.10 -0.80
CA ASN A 52 2.49 -1.45 -1.33
C ASN A 52 2.53 -2.68 -2.25
N TYR A 53 3.23 -2.61 -3.39
CA TYR A 53 3.22 -3.67 -4.40
C TYR A 53 3.93 -4.94 -3.92
N PHE A 54 5.10 -4.83 -3.29
CA PHE A 54 5.82 -6.01 -2.82
C PHE A 54 5.06 -6.73 -1.71
N LYS A 55 4.43 -5.98 -0.79
CA LYS A 55 3.55 -6.56 0.22
C LYS A 55 2.33 -7.25 -0.38
N LEU A 56 1.69 -6.65 -1.38
CA LEU A 56 0.57 -7.28 -2.08
C LEU A 56 1.01 -8.59 -2.75
N LYS A 57 2.17 -8.61 -3.40
CA LYS A 57 2.75 -9.83 -4.01
C LYS A 57 2.92 -10.96 -2.99
N GLN A 58 3.50 -10.66 -1.82
CA GLN A 58 3.64 -11.66 -0.74
C GLN A 58 2.30 -12.18 -0.22
N GLN A 59 1.30 -11.29 -0.10
CA GLN A 59 -0.05 -11.70 0.29
C GLN A 59 -0.69 -12.60 -0.77
N ILE A 60 -0.55 -12.27 -2.05
CA ILE A 60 -1.05 -13.11 -3.15
C ILE A 60 -0.40 -14.49 -3.11
N ALA A 61 0.93 -14.58 -2.95
CA ALA A 61 1.61 -15.86 -2.83
C ALA A 61 1.09 -16.69 -1.65
N THR A 62 0.86 -16.05 -0.50
CA THR A 62 0.29 -16.71 0.69
C THR A 62 -1.15 -17.18 0.46
N ASP A 63 -1.98 -16.35 -0.20
CA ASP A 63 -3.37 -16.68 -0.51
C ASP A 63 -3.44 -17.85 -1.51
N LEU A 64 -2.56 -17.88 -2.51
CA LEU A 64 -2.46 -18.97 -3.49
C LEU A 64 -2.09 -20.31 -2.82
N LEU A 65 -1.11 -20.32 -1.92
CA LEU A 65 -0.74 -21.51 -1.15
C LEU A 65 -1.91 -22.04 -0.30
N LYS A 66 -2.73 -21.13 0.25
CA LYS A 66 -3.94 -21.53 0.99
C LYS A 66 -5.00 -22.11 0.05
N TRP A 67 -5.18 -21.52 -1.12
CA TRP A 67 -6.20 -21.96 -2.09
C TRP A 67 -5.81 -23.22 -2.86
N GLU A 68 -4.53 -23.59 -2.89
CA GLU A 68 -4.05 -24.85 -3.46
C GLU A 68 -4.77 -26.07 -2.84
N ASN A 69 -5.01 -26.01 -1.54
CA ASN A 69 -5.69 -27.07 -0.77
C ASN A 69 -7.21 -27.11 -0.99
N LEU A 70 -7.79 -26.15 -1.71
CA LEU A 70 -9.22 -26.15 -2.01
C LEU A 70 -9.53 -27.13 -3.14
N GLN A 71 -10.58 -27.94 -2.94
CA GLN A 71 -11.12 -28.84 -3.95
C GLN A 71 -11.94 -28.07 -4.99
N LEU A 72 -11.26 -27.25 -5.79
CA LEU A 72 -11.86 -26.47 -6.87
C LEU A 72 -11.48 -27.06 -8.23
N SER A 73 -12.43 -27.06 -9.17
CA SER A 73 -12.13 -27.32 -10.57
C SER A 73 -11.15 -26.26 -11.11
N LEU A 74 -10.51 -26.54 -12.25
CA LEU A 74 -9.60 -25.59 -12.89
C LEU A 74 -10.28 -24.23 -13.16
N ILE A 75 -11.54 -24.26 -13.64
CA ILE A 75 -12.34 -23.05 -13.87
C ILE A 75 -12.63 -22.32 -12.55
N GLY A 76 -12.93 -23.06 -11.47
CA GLY A 76 -13.12 -22.51 -10.14
C GLY A 76 -11.88 -21.80 -9.61
N ARG A 77 -10.69 -22.39 -9.82
CA ARG A 77 -9.39 -21.78 -9.46
C ARG A 77 -9.14 -20.48 -10.23
N ILE A 78 -9.33 -20.49 -11.56
CA ILE A 78 -9.17 -19.29 -12.40
C ILE A 78 -10.12 -18.18 -11.94
N SER A 79 -11.39 -18.52 -11.68
CA SER A 79 -12.40 -17.55 -11.24
C SER A 79 -12.06 -16.97 -9.86
N THR A 80 -11.60 -17.82 -8.93
CA THR A 80 -11.17 -17.40 -7.59
C THR A 80 -10.01 -16.40 -7.66
N ILE A 81 -8.99 -16.69 -8.47
CA ILE A 81 -7.86 -15.78 -8.68
C ILE A 81 -8.33 -14.47 -9.29
N LYS A 82 -9.14 -14.52 -10.37
CA LYS A 82 -9.68 -13.32 -11.03
C LYS A 82 -10.49 -12.46 -10.07
N MET A 83 -11.33 -13.04 -9.21
CA MET A 83 -12.17 -12.28 -8.30
C MET A 83 -11.42 -11.69 -7.12
N ASN A 84 -10.36 -12.33 -6.63
CA ASN A 84 -9.68 -11.91 -5.40
C ASN A 84 -8.36 -11.16 -5.64
N VAL A 85 -7.61 -11.51 -6.69
CA VAL A 85 -6.28 -10.97 -6.96
C VAL A 85 -6.35 -9.76 -7.89
N LEU A 86 -7.09 -9.88 -9.01
CA LEU A 86 -7.21 -8.82 -10.00
C LEU A 86 -7.66 -7.47 -9.42
N PRO A 87 -8.73 -7.36 -8.61
CA PRO A 87 -9.15 -6.06 -8.09
C PRO A 87 -8.12 -5.43 -7.16
N LYS A 88 -7.38 -6.22 -6.36
CA LYS A 88 -6.31 -5.70 -5.48
C LYS A 88 -5.17 -5.08 -6.30
N ILE A 89 -4.77 -5.74 -7.38
CA ILE A 89 -3.72 -5.26 -8.28
C ILE A 89 -4.17 -3.99 -9.02
N LEU A 90 -5.38 -4.01 -9.60
CA LEU A 90 -5.94 -2.86 -10.31
C LEU A 90 -6.10 -1.64 -9.40
N TYR A 91 -6.53 -1.84 -8.16
CA TYR A 91 -6.63 -0.77 -7.18
C TYR A 91 -5.29 -0.07 -6.97
N LEU A 92 -4.19 -0.82 -6.79
CA LEU A 92 -2.86 -0.20 -6.65
C LEU A 92 -2.44 0.53 -7.94
N PHE A 93 -2.70 -0.03 -9.12
CA PHE A 93 -2.36 0.62 -10.39
C PHE A 93 -3.08 1.95 -10.63
N GLN A 94 -4.35 2.03 -10.25
CA GLN A 94 -5.15 3.24 -10.44
C GLN A 94 -4.83 4.32 -9.39
N THR A 95 -4.36 3.92 -8.20
CA THR A 95 -4.17 4.84 -7.06
C THR A 95 -2.73 5.30 -6.89
N ILE A 96 -1.74 4.47 -7.25
CA ILE A 96 -0.33 4.80 -7.08
C ILE A 96 0.28 5.10 -8.46
N PRO A 97 0.70 6.35 -8.73
CA PRO A 97 1.25 6.75 -10.01
C PRO A 97 2.72 6.31 -10.15
N ILE A 98 2.97 5.00 -10.18
CA ILE A 98 4.30 4.41 -10.37
C ILE A 98 4.31 3.56 -11.64
N ARG A 99 5.37 3.70 -12.43
CA ARG A 99 5.63 2.80 -13.56
C ARG A 99 6.23 1.49 -13.04
N LEU A 100 5.52 0.39 -13.24
CA LEU A 100 6.11 -0.93 -13.04
C LEU A 100 6.80 -1.39 -14.31
N ASN A 101 7.94 -2.06 -14.14
CA ASN A 101 8.67 -2.67 -15.24
C ASN A 101 8.14 -4.08 -15.53
N LYS A 102 8.39 -4.58 -16.74
CA LYS A 102 7.99 -5.94 -17.15
C LYS A 102 8.41 -7.02 -16.15
N LYS A 103 9.64 -6.91 -15.62
CA LYS A 103 10.20 -7.81 -14.61
C LYS A 103 9.28 -8.00 -13.39
N PHE A 104 8.57 -6.96 -12.95
CA PHE A 104 7.62 -7.11 -11.83
C PHE A 104 6.51 -8.12 -12.15
N PHE A 105 6.00 -8.09 -13.38
CA PHE A 105 4.91 -8.96 -13.82
C PHE A 105 5.41 -10.37 -14.14
N ASP A 106 6.62 -10.51 -14.69
CA ASP A 106 7.23 -11.82 -14.94
C ASP A 106 7.47 -12.60 -13.64
N GLU A 107 7.71 -11.90 -12.53
CA GLU A 107 7.91 -12.50 -11.21
C GLU A 107 6.62 -12.67 -10.38
N LEU A 108 5.48 -12.15 -10.84
CA LEU A 108 4.18 -12.19 -10.13
C LEU A 108 3.46 -13.51 -10.40
#